data_AF-A0A7X6NWT2-F1
#
_entry.id   AF-A0A7X6NWT2-F1
#
_cell.length_a   1.000
_cell.length_b   1.000
_cell.length_c   1.000
_cell.angle_alpha   90.00
_cell.angle_beta   90.00
_cell.angle_gamma   90.00
#
_symmetry.space_group_name_H-M   'P 1'
#
loop_
_entity.id
_entity.type
_entity.pdbx_description
1 polymer ?
#
loop_
_entity_poly.entity_id
_entity_poly.type
_entity_poly.pdbx_seq_one_letter_code
_entity_poly.pdbx_strand_id
1 'polypeptide(L)' 'MDTEMNTALMGDPVRSEQIMVRIPAGRWGNGEDIGNVVVFLASGAADYIHGQIIAVDGGWLAR' A
#
# COMPACT_ATOMS: atom_id res chain seq x y z
N MET A 1 3.04 -3.82 1.57
CA MET A 1 2.26 -5.03 1.34
C MET A 1 3.15 -6.20 1.72
N ASP A 2 2.82 -6.96 2.75
CA ASP A 2 3.58 -8.19 3.05
C ASP A 2 3.23 -9.26 2.00
N THR A 3 4.12 -9.49 1.05
CA THR A 3 3.96 -10.43 -0.08
C THR A 3 5.28 -11.11 -0.41
N GLU A 4 5.24 -12.16 -1.23
CA GLU A 4 6.45 -12.83 -1.72
C GLU A 4 7.42 -11.87 -2.45
N MET A 5 6.88 -10.85 -3.12
CA MET A 5 7.68 -9.89 -3.91
C MET A 5 8.66 -9.08 -3.04
N ASN A 6 8.34 -8.84 -1.78
CA ASN A 6 9.13 -7.99 -0.88
C ASN A 6 9.69 -8.72 0.34
N THR A 7 9.59 -10.06 0.41
CA THR A 7 10.16 -10.89 1.49
C THR A 7 11.64 -10.60 1.73
N ALA A 8 12.44 -10.48 0.66
CA ALA A 8 13.88 -10.20 0.78
C ALA A 8 14.18 -8.81 1.37
N LEU A 9 13.32 -7.82 1.14
CA LEU A 9 13.46 -6.47 1.68
C LEU A 9 13.03 -6.40 3.15
N MET A 10 11.96 -7.10 3.51
CA MET A 10 11.47 -7.15 4.90
C MET A 10 12.41 -7.93 5.81
N GLY A 11 13.08 -8.97 5.29
CA GLY A 11 14.05 -9.77 6.01
C GLY A 11 15.41 -9.10 6.22
N ASP A 12 15.72 -8.01 5.51
CA ASP A 12 16.91 -7.19 5.74
C ASP A 12 16.58 -6.11 6.79
N PRO A 13 17.11 -6.20 8.01
CA PRO A 13 16.74 -5.28 9.10
C PRO A 13 17.10 -3.82 8.78
N VAL A 14 18.19 -3.58 8.05
CA VAL A 14 18.62 -2.23 7.69
C VAL A 14 17.70 -1.64 6.64
N ARG A 15 17.40 -2.40 5.58
CA ARG A 15 16.50 -1.92 4.51
C ARG A 15 15.06 -1.81 4.98
N SER A 16 14.60 -2.75 5.79
CA SER A 16 13.25 -2.73 6.36
C SER A 16 13.04 -1.48 7.20
N GLU A 17 13.98 -1.13 8.07
CA GLU A 17 13.92 0.10 8.86
C GLU A 17 13.96 1.36 7.97
N GLN A 18 14.85 1.41 6.98
CA GLN A 18 14.95 2.54 6.06
C GLN A 18 13.66 2.79 5.25
N ILE A 19 12.93 1.73 4.91
CA ILE A 19 11.62 1.82 4.26
C ILE A 19 10.58 2.26 5.29
N MET A 20 10.56 1.63 6.47
CA MET A 20 9.59 1.93 7.52
C MET A 20 9.56 3.39 7.94
N VAL A 21 10.73 4.04 8.11
CA VAL A 21 10.79 5.47 8.48
C VAL A 21 10.27 6.42 7.40
N ARG A 22 10.06 5.92 6.17
CA ARG A 22 9.53 6.69 5.04
C ARG A 22 8.04 6.49 4.82
N ILE A 23 7.41 5.51 5.47
CA ILE A 23 5.96 5.29 5.40
C ILE A 23 5.28 6.11 6.50
N PRO A 24 4.53 7.18 6.19
CA PRO A 24 3.85 7.99 7.21
C PRO A 24 2.90 7.21 8.13
N ALA A 25 2.23 6.18 7.60
CA ALA A 25 1.35 5.32 8.38
C ALA A 25 2.09 4.46 9.44
N GLY A 26 3.42 4.42 9.43
CA GLY A 26 4.22 3.73 10.45
C GLY A 26 4.07 2.20 10.46
N ARG A 27 3.51 1.61 9.40
CA ARG A 27 3.42 0.15 9.22
C ARG A 27 3.52 -0.26 7.76
N TRP A 28 3.89 -1.51 7.51
CA TRP A 28 3.70 -2.13 6.21
C TRP A 28 2.19 -2.30 5.93
N GLY A 29 1.81 -2.07 4.68
CA GLY A 29 0.47 -2.46 4.21
C GLY A 29 0.29 -3.97 4.21
N ASN A 30 -0.95 -4.44 4.33
CA ASN A 30 -1.36 -5.83 4.31
C ASN A 30 -2.45 -6.10 3.25
N GLY A 31 -2.82 -7.37 3.08
CA GLY A 31 -3.88 -7.85 2.17
C GLY A 31 -5.16 -7.00 2.18
N GLU A 32 -5.64 -6.67 3.37
CA GLU A 32 -6.92 -5.98 3.58
C GLU A 32 -6.87 -4.52 3.13
N ASP A 33 -5.72 -3.84 3.27
CA ASP A 33 -5.56 -2.45 2.82
C ASP A 33 -5.87 -2.31 1.32
N ILE A 34 -5.39 -3.26 0.50
CA ILE A 34 -5.69 -3.30 -0.94
C ILE A 34 -7.11 -3.81 -1.18
N GLY A 35 -7.52 -4.86 -0.48
CA GLY A 35 -8.86 -5.46 -0.63
C GLY A 35 -9.98 -4.45 -0.48
N ASN A 36 -9.89 -3.57 0.52
CA ASN A 36 -10.89 -2.53 0.76
C ASN A 36 -11.03 -1.54 -0.41
N VAL A 37 -9.90 -1.09 -0.99
CA VAL A 37 -9.93 -0.20 -2.17
C VAL A 37 -10.45 -0.92 -3.41
N VAL A 38 -10.11 -2.19 -3.58
CA VAL A 38 -10.60 -2.99 -4.72
C VAL A 38 -12.12 -3.15 -4.63
N VAL A 39 -12.66 -3.46 -3.45
CA VAL A 39 -14.12 -3.53 -3.25
C VAL A 39 -14.79 -2.20 -3.57
N PHE A 40 -14.23 -1.08 -3.10
CA PHE A 40 -14.74 0.25 -3.46
C PHE A 40 -14.74 0.48 -4.98
N LEU A 41 -13.61 0.26 -5.64
CA LEU A 41 -13.46 0.49 -7.09
C LEU A 41 -14.30 -0.46 -7.95
N ALA A 42 -14.57 -1.68 -7.48
CA ALA A 42 -15.43 -2.64 -8.16
C ALA A 42 -16.93 -2.44 -7.87
N SER A 43 -17.28 -1.55 -6.94
CA SER A 43 -18.66 -1.27 -6.56
C SER A 43 -19.24 -0.09 -7.34
N GLY A 44 -20.57 0.05 -7.31
CA GLY A 44 -21.26 1.23 -7.84
C GLY A 44 -20.89 2.56 -7.15
N ALA A 45 -20.22 2.52 -5.99
CA ALA A 45 -19.75 3.73 -5.33
C ALA A 45 -18.66 4.47 -6.13
N ALA A 46 -18.00 3.78 -7.06
CA ALA A 46 -16.98 4.34 -7.93
C ALA A 46 -17.46 4.62 -9.37
N ASP A 47 -18.79 4.60 -9.63
CA ASP A 47 -19.37 4.65 -10.99
C ASP A 47 -18.96 5.87 -11.83
N TYR A 48 -18.50 6.96 -11.22
CA TYR A 48 -18.02 8.15 -11.94
C TYR A 48 -16.50 8.34 -11.89
N ILE A 49 -15.76 7.38 -11.32
CA ILE A 49 -14.30 7.42 -11.22
C ILE A 49 -13.70 6.61 -12.36
N HIS A 50 -13.07 7.31 -13.31
CA HIS A 50 -12.43 6.69 -14.47
C HIS A 50 -11.01 7.23 -14.68
N GLY A 51 -10.10 6.35 -15.12
CA GLY A 51 -8.73 6.72 -15.48
C GLY A 51 -7.86 7.23 -14.33
N GLN A 52 -8.27 6.98 -13.08
CA GLN A 52 -7.53 7.44 -11.89
C GLN A 52 -6.61 6.34 -11.34
N ILE A 53 -5.47 6.76 -10.82
CA ILE A 53 -4.55 5.91 -10.06
C ILE A 53 -4.72 6.26 -8.58
N ILE A 54 -5.15 5.30 -7.76
CA ILE A 54 -5.28 5.47 -6.32
C ILE A 54 -4.09 4.79 -5.65
N ALA A 55 -3.22 5.59 -5.02
CA ALA A 55 -2.11 5.07 -4.23
C ALA A 55 -2.62 4.54 -2.89
N VAL A 56 -2.38 3.25 -2.62
CA VAL A 56 -2.65 2.59 -1.33
C VAL A 56 -1.31 2.20 -0.72
N ASP A 57 -0.59 3.19 -0.20
CA ASP A 57 0.84 3.07 0.11
C ASP A 57 1.22 3.59 1.51
N GLY A 58 0.23 3.89 2.35
CA GLY A 58 0.45 4.44 3.69
C GLY A 58 1.04 5.86 3.68
N GLY A 59 0.96 6.58 2.56
CA GLY A 59 1.47 7.94 2.39
C GLY A 59 2.88 7.99 1.77
N TRP A 60 3.40 6.89 1.24
CA TRP A 60 4.75 6.80 0.68
C TRP A 60 5.02 7.83 -0.42
N LEU A 61 4.10 7.99 -1.38
CA LEU A 61 4.25 8.94 -2.48
C LEU A 61 4.00 10.41 -2.08
N ALA A 62 3.42 10.67 -0.92
CA ALA A 62 3.13 12.03 -0.45
C ALA A 62 4.32 12.68 0.27
N ARG A 63 5.45 11.98 0.38
CA ARG A 63 6.67 12.41 1.07
C ARG A 63 7.78 12.81 0.09
#